data_AF-A0A1Q5D039-F1
#
_entry.id   AF-A0A1Q5D039-F1
#
_cell.length_a   1.000
_cell.length_b   1.000
_cell.length_c   1.000
_cell.angle_alpha   90.00
_cell.angle_beta   90.00
_cell.angle_gamma   90.00
#
_symmetry.space_group_name_H-M   'P 1'
#
loop_
_entity.id
_entity.type
_entity.pdbx_description
1 polymer ?
#
loop_
_entity_poly.entity_id
_entity_poly.type
_entity_poly.pdbx_seq_one_letter_code
_entity_poly.pdbx_strand_id
1 'polypeptide(L)'
;MHDKFLTIRQGSESTLHTASHNLPYRALHHHEENLLSLRDHLLSTPFQRPFDSHHRESLRHDPQTGVAATSDETDDEVADRG
;
A
#
# COMPACT_ATOMS: atom_id res chain seq x y z
N MET A 1 2.63 0.77 -11.67
CA MET A 1 2.88 -0.14 -10.53
C MET A 1 1.52 -0.55 -9.97
N HIS A 2 1.20 -1.84 -9.94
CA HIS A 2 -0.07 -2.36 -9.40
C HIS A 2 0.15 -3.43 -8.31
N ASP A 3 1.40 -3.86 -8.13
CA ASP A 3 1.77 -4.82 -7.09
C ASP A 3 1.66 -4.18 -5.70
N LYS A 4 1.11 -4.94 -4.75
CA LYS A 4 0.80 -4.46 -3.40
C LYS A 4 1.46 -5.38 -2.40
N PHE A 5 2.52 -4.88 -1.82
CA PHE A 5 3.28 -5.60 -0.81
C PHE A 5 3.81 -4.63 0.24
N LEU A 6 4.07 -5.17 1.42
CA LEU A 6 4.70 -4.48 2.54
C LEU A 6 5.79 -5.37 3.10
N THR A 7 6.99 -4.82 3.29
CA THR A 7 8.06 -5.50 4.01
C THR A 7 8.24 -4.85 5.37
N ILE A 8 8.00 -5.60 6.45
CA ILE A 8 8.24 -5.16 7.83
C ILE A 8 9.52 -5.82 8.33
N ARG A 9 10.49 -5.01 8.80
CA ARG A 9 11.76 -5.50 9.35
C ARG A 9 11.83 -5.20 10.84
N GLN A 10 12.07 -6.23 11.66
CA GLN A 10 12.19 -6.13 13.11
C GLN A 10 13.46 -6.86 13.56
N GLY A 11 14.50 -6.10 13.90
CA GLY A 11 15.81 -6.67 14.21
C GLY A 11 16.38 -7.44 13.01
N SER A 12 16.70 -8.72 13.21
CA SER A 12 17.17 -9.62 12.15
C SER A 12 16.05 -10.25 11.32
N GLU A 13 14.79 -10.04 11.71
CA GLU A 13 13.64 -10.70 11.10
C GLU A 13 12.97 -9.79 10.08
N SER A 14 12.43 -10.41 9.03
CA SER A 14 11.70 -9.71 7.97
C SER A 14 10.42 -10.46 7.65
N THR A 15 9.29 -9.74 7.62
CA THR A 15 8.00 -10.28 7.17
C THR A 15 7.58 -9.58 5.90
N LEU A 16 7.32 -10.36 4.85
CA LEU A 16 6.70 -9.91 3.61
C LEU A 16 5.19 -10.12 3.71
N HIS A 17 4.42 -9.07 3.51
CA HIS A 17 2.99 -9.13 3.28
C HIS A 17 2.72 -8.86 1.80
N THR A 18 1.90 -9.68 1.16
CA THR A 18 1.37 -9.43 -0.19
C THR A 18 -0.15 -9.45 -0.12
N ALA A 19 -0.80 -8.48 -0.74
CA ALA A 19 -2.24 -8.30 -0.60
C ALA A 19 -2.92 -7.97 -1.93
N SER A 20 -4.24 -8.20 -2.00
CA SER A 20 -5.08 -7.71 -3.10
C SER A 20 -5.47 -6.23 -2.95
N HIS A 21 -5.42 -5.67 -1.73
CA HIS A 21 -5.87 -4.30 -1.44
C HIS A 21 -4.76 -3.28 -1.55
N ASN A 22 -5.17 -2.06 -1.91
CA ASN A 22 -4.37 -0.86 -1.66
C ASN A 22 -4.45 -0.47 -0.17
N LEU A 23 -3.79 0.61 0.24
CA LEU A 23 -3.87 1.17 1.60
C LEU A 23 -5.08 2.10 1.94
N PRO A 24 -6.10 2.38 1.09
CA PRO A 24 -7.15 3.30 1.48
C PRO A 24 -8.07 2.68 2.54
N TYR A 25 -8.64 3.53 3.40
CA TYR A 25 -9.50 3.16 4.52
C TYR A 25 -10.59 2.14 4.15
N ARG A 26 -11.26 2.33 2.99
CA ARG A 26 -12.32 1.41 2.52
C ARG A 26 -11.81 0.00 2.22
N ALA A 27 -10.59 -0.14 1.67
CA ALA A 27 -10.00 -1.44 1.35
C ALA A 27 -9.54 -2.20 2.61
N LEU A 28 -9.38 -1.52 3.75
CA LEU A 28 -9.00 -2.16 5.02
C LEU A 28 -10.20 -2.56 5.90
N HIS A 29 -11.39 -2.01 5.63
CA HIS A 29 -12.55 -2.15 6.53
C HIS A 29 -13.85 -2.65 5.89
N HIS A 30 -14.00 -2.55 4.56
CA HIS A 30 -15.27 -2.85 3.88
C HIS A 30 -15.20 -3.93 2.79
N HIS A 31 -14.01 -4.39 2.41
CA HIS A 31 -13.82 -5.42 1.39
C HIS A 31 -13.23 -6.70 1.98
N GLU A 32 -13.71 -7.86 1.52
CA GLU A 32 -13.06 -9.15 1.79
C GLU A 32 -11.78 -9.23 0.95
N GLU A 33 -10.66 -9.10 1.63
CA GLU A 33 -9.35 -8.91 1.04
C GLU A 33 -8.41 -10.02 1.50
N ASN A 34 -7.62 -10.57 0.58
CA ASN A 34 -6.68 -11.64 0.89
C ASN A 34 -5.30 -11.07 1.19
N LEU A 35 -4.73 -11.49 2.31
CA LEU A 35 -3.38 -11.11 2.73
C LEU A 35 -2.57 -12.35 3.07
N LEU A 36 -1.44 -12.52 2.37
CA LEU A 36 -0.46 -13.56 2.65
C LEU A 36 0.71 -12.95 3.41
N SER A 37 1.10 -13.56 4.54
CA SER A 37 2.22 -13.12 5.36
C SER A 37 3.30 -14.20 5.41
N LEU A 38 4.53 -13.84 5.02
CA LEU A 38 5.67 -14.74 4.92
C LEU A 38 6.85 -14.19 5.72
N ARG A 39 7.23 -14.87 6.81
CA ARG A 39 8.38 -14.49 7.66
C ARG A 39 9.66 -15.16 7.17
N ASP A 40 10.74 -14.38 7.11
CA ASP A 40 12.10 -14.76 6.70
C ASP A 40 12.16 -15.60 5.42
N HIS A 41 11.23 -15.33 4.51
CA HIS A 41 10.97 -16.18 3.36
C HIS A 41 11.84 -15.76 2.16
N LEU A 42 12.32 -16.76 1.41
CA LEU A 42 13.16 -16.57 0.22
C LEU A 42 12.48 -15.73 -0.88
N LEU A 43 11.15 -15.70 -0.88
CA LEU A 43 10.37 -14.90 -1.82
C LEU A 43 10.47 -13.39 -1.56
N SER A 44 11.03 -12.92 -0.44
CA SER A 44 11.25 -11.49 -0.19
C SER A 44 12.15 -10.81 -1.23
N THR A 45 13.18 -11.50 -1.71
CA THR A 45 14.18 -10.94 -2.63
C THR A 45 13.58 -10.51 -3.98
N PRO A 46 12.73 -11.33 -4.63
CA PRO A 46 11.97 -10.93 -5.82
C PRO A 46 11.14 -9.64 -5.69
N PHE A 47 10.62 -9.31 -4.50
CA PHE A 47 9.88 -8.05 -4.29
C PHE A 47 10.79 -6.87 -3.95
N GLN A 48 11.88 -7.15 -3.21
CA GLN A 48 12.81 -6.10 -2.77
C GLN A 48 13.62 -5.51 -3.93
N ARG A 49 14.10 -6.34 -4.88
CA ARG A 49 14.98 -5.85 -5.96
C ARG A 49 14.28 -4.84 -6.89
N PRO A 50 13.05 -5.08 -7.38
CA PRO A 50 12.29 -4.09 -8.15
C PRO A 50 11.96 -2.85 -7.32
N PHE A 51 11.59 -3.03 -6.04
CA PHE A 51 11.36 -1.90 -5.13
C PHE A 51 12.56 -0.97 -5.05
N ASP A 52 13.75 -1.51 -4.79
CA ASP A 52 14.98 -0.71 -4.65
C ASP A 52 15.35 0.01 -5.95
N SER A 53 15.04 -0.57 -7.11
CA SER A 53 15.24 0.08 -8.40
C SER A 53 14.28 1.25 -8.56
N HIS A 54 12.98 1.02 -8.40
CA HIS A 54 11.96 2.04 -8.54
C HIS A 54 12.10 3.15 -7.50
N HIS A 55 12.44 2.83 -6.25
CA HIS A 55 12.66 3.81 -5.19
C HIS A 55 13.83 4.74 -5.50
N ARG A 56 14.90 4.24 -6.14
CA ARG A 56 16.04 5.08 -6.55
C ARG A 56 15.69 6.04 -7.69
N GLU A 57 14.80 5.63 -8.58
CA GLU A 57 14.35 6.42 -9.72
C GLU A 57 13.18 7.36 -9.37
N SER A 58 12.51 7.11 -8.24
CA SER A 58 11.35 7.89 -7.80
C SER A 58 11.76 9.28 -7.33
N LEU A 59 10.96 10.28 -7.72
CA LEU A 59 11.07 11.62 -7.17
C LEU A 59 10.76 11.57 -5.67
N ARG A 60 11.61 12.21 -4.87
CA ARG A 60 11.31 12.38 -3.44
C ARG A 60 10.11 13.30 -3.32
N HIS A 61 9.10 12.84 -2.60
CA HIS A 61 8.03 13.71 -2.16
C HIS A 61 8.60 14.71 -1.14
N ASP A 62 8.63 16.00 -1.50
CA ASP A 62 8.96 17.10 -0.59
C ASP A 62 7.64 17.77 -0.17
N PRO A 63 7.14 17.51 1.05
CA PRO A 63 5.91 18.11 1.53
C PRO A 63 6.17 19.57 1.98
N GLN A 64 6.45 20.48 1.04
CA GLN A 64 6.54 21.91 1.35
C GLN A 64 5.13 22.50 1.58
N THR A 65 4.85 22.76 2.86
CA THR A 65 3.94 23.77 3.45
C THR A 65 2.65 24.10 2.68
N GLY A 66 1.52 23.52 3.14
CA GLY A 66 0.21 24.16 2.97
C GLY A 66 -0.94 23.29 2.48
N VAL A 67 -0.69 22.05 2.08
CA VAL A 67 -1.78 21.13 1.73
C VAL A 67 -2.25 20.44 3.00
N ALA A 68 -3.24 21.05 3.67
CA ALA A 68 -4.03 20.34 4.67
C ALA A 68 -4.55 19.05 4.02
N ALA A 69 -4.43 17.92 4.71
CA ALA A 69 -5.05 16.67 4.30
C ALA A 69 -6.56 16.92 4.15
N THR A 70 -7.03 17.10 2.92
CA THR A 70 -8.46 17.14 2.62
C THR A 70 -8.96 15.72 2.82
N SER A 71 -9.61 15.50 3.96
CA SER A 71 -10.35 14.29 4.27
C SER A 71 -11.41 14.05 3.21
N ASP A 72 -11.38 12.84 2.65
CA ASP A 72 -12.43 12.11 1.92
C ASP A 72 -13.30 12.93 0.94
N GLU A 73 -13.05 12.71 -0.36
CA GLU A 73 -14.09 12.84 -1.38
C GLU A 73 -15.20 11.84 -1.03
N THR A 74 -16.28 12.33 -0.43
CA THR A 74 -17.55 11.62 -0.42
C THR A 74 -18.02 11.48 -1.86
N ASP A 75 -17.80 10.28 -2.40
CA ASP A 75 -18.46 9.73 -3.58
C ASP A 75 -19.97 9.96 -3.46
N ASP A 76 -20.49 10.83 -4.33
CA ASP A 76 -21.88 11.26 -4.38
C ASP A 76 -22.74 10.02 -4.73
N GLU A 77 -23.44 9.46 -3.75
CA GLU A 77 -24.45 8.44 -4.02
C GLU A 77 -25.47 9.02 -5.00
N VAL A 78 -25.52 8.43 -6.20
CA VAL A 78 -26.60 8.63 -7.17
C VAL A 78 -27.92 8.28 -6.47
N ALA A 79 -28.62 9.31 -5.99
CA ALA A 79 -29.99 9.18 -5.53
C ALA A 79 -30.89 8.96 -6.75
N ASP A 80 -31.07 7.67 -7.08
CA ASP A 80 -32.23 7.17 -7.78
C ASP A 80 -33.50 7.77 -7.15
N ARG A 81 -34.21 8.60 -7.92
CA ARG A 81 -35.58 9.03 -7.63
C ARG A 81 -36.40 8.70 -8.86
N GLY A 82 -37.28 7.70 -8.68
CA GLY A 82 -38.21 7.23 -9.69
C GLY A 82 -39.38 8.16 -9.96
#